data_AF-A0A136PLV3-F1
#
_entry.id   AF-A0A136PLV3-F1
#
_cell.length_a   1.000
_cell.length_b   1.000
_cell.length_c   1.000
_cell.angle_alpha   90.00
_cell.angle_beta   90.00
_cell.angle_gamma   90.00
#
_symmetry.space_group_name_H-M   'P 1'
#
loop_
_entity.id
_entity.type
_entity.pdbx_description
1 polymer ?
#
loop_
_entity_poly.entity_id
_entity_poly.type
_entity_poly.pdbx_seq_one_letter_code
_entity_poly.pdbx_strand_id
1 'polypeptide(L)'
;MTSTREVMVVWDAGDPSDWSVRRFGPTLAGALRRQVPAALHRAVELARGAREASELDTDHAFGPVRWKQQYEALHEYLRELPDVTDVHPPGAQVRVTICRDNLLLPWRYAKRGDVDMRDVRPGRDLSRLIRDLLILFGPAPRHEEPMLPMMPPTPGESRDREPLREAVAQLAAEPQVILIGFACTSEAGLLRASWGEAALVRDSELEWGPVEDLPLPGGTVR
;
A
#
# COMPACT_ATOMS: atom_id res chain seq x y z
N MET A 1 10.40 16.63 -37.26
CA MET A 1 10.65 15.24 -36.87
C MET A 1 11.72 15.22 -35.78
N THR A 2 11.32 15.13 -34.52
CA THR A 2 12.19 14.63 -33.45
C THR A 2 11.28 13.95 -32.44
N SER A 3 11.12 12.63 -32.59
CA SER A 3 10.39 11.79 -31.64
C SER A 3 11.35 11.50 -30.49
N THR A 4 11.11 12.13 -29.34
CA THR A 4 11.78 11.80 -28.08
C THR A 4 11.26 10.44 -27.66
N ARG A 5 12.04 9.38 -27.93
CA ARG A 5 11.82 8.08 -27.33
C ARG A 5 12.15 8.19 -25.85
N GLU A 6 11.11 8.17 -25.04
CA GLU A 6 11.19 8.00 -23.60
C GLU A 6 11.92 6.68 -23.33
N VAL A 7 13.12 6.77 -22.74
CA VAL A 7 13.92 5.60 -22.39
C VAL A 7 13.24 4.93 -21.20
N MET A 8 12.46 3.90 -21.48
CA MET A 8 11.90 3.00 -20.48
C MET A 8 13.07 2.27 -19.82
N VAL A 9 13.51 2.76 -18.65
CA VAL A 9 14.56 2.11 -17.88
C VAL A 9 14.03 0.75 -17.43
N VAL A 10 14.56 -0.33 -18.01
CA VAL A 10 14.19 -1.70 -17.65
C VAL A 10 14.91 -2.06 -16.36
N TRP A 11 14.16 -2.23 -15.28
CA TRP A 11 14.67 -2.59 -13.96
C TRP A 11 14.73 -4.10 -13.80
N ASP A 12 15.86 -4.61 -13.30
CA ASP A 12 15.94 -5.98 -12.81
C ASP A 12 15.26 -6.04 -11.43
N ALA A 13 14.01 -6.51 -11.45
CA ALA A 13 13.20 -6.56 -10.25
C ALA A 13 13.53 -7.74 -9.33
N GLY A 14 14.42 -8.65 -9.74
CA GLY A 14 14.48 -10.00 -9.18
C GLY A 14 13.17 -10.78 -9.44
N ASP A 15 13.28 -12.10 -9.42
CA ASP A 15 12.11 -12.95 -9.64
C ASP A 15 11.09 -12.81 -8.50
N PRO A 16 9.77 -12.83 -8.80
CA PRO A 16 8.74 -12.82 -7.77
C PRO A 16 8.83 -14.07 -6.89
N SER A 17 8.60 -13.89 -5.59
CA SER A 17 8.49 -15.04 -4.68
C SER A 17 7.32 -15.95 -5.06
N ASP A 18 7.39 -17.22 -4.65
CA ASP A 18 6.27 -18.17 -4.81
C ASP A 18 4.97 -17.63 -4.21
N TRP A 19 5.05 -16.87 -3.13
CA TRP A 19 3.88 -16.25 -2.52
C TRP A 19 3.25 -15.21 -3.45
N SER A 20 4.05 -14.30 -4.01
CA SER A 20 3.57 -13.31 -4.98
C SER A 20 3.01 -13.96 -6.24
N VAL A 21 3.66 -15.03 -6.72
CA VAL A 21 3.18 -15.79 -7.89
C VAL A 21 1.84 -16.45 -7.59
N ARG A 22 1.63 -17.03 -6.40
CA ARG A 22 0.33 -17.59 -6.01
C ARG A 22 -0.77 -16.53 -5.93
N ARG A 23 -0.43 -15.30 -5.51
CA ARG A 23 -1.40 -14.22 -5.33
C ARG A 23 -1.82 -13.55 -6.63
N PHE A 24 -0.84 -13.21 -7.47
CA PHE A 24 -1.09 -12.40 -8.66
C PHE A 24 -1.01 -13.20 -9.96
N GLY A 25 -0.42 -14.40 -9.93
CA GLY A 25 0.03 -15.13 -11.10
C GLY A 25 1.41 -14.64 -11.57
N PRO A 26 2.15 -15.47 -12.32
CA PRO A 26 3.58 -15.23 -12.60
C PRO A 26 3.84 -13.94 -13.39
N THR A 27 3.06 -13.68 -14.44
CA THR A 27 3.21 -12.49 -15.29
C THR A 27 2.91 -11.21 -14.52
N LEU A 28 1.80 -11.19 -13.79
CA LEU A 28 1.34 -10.00 -13.08
C LEU A 28 2.21 -9.72 -11.84
N ALA A 29 2.64 -10.75 -11.11
CA ALA A 29 3.56 -10.62 -9.99
C ALA A 29 4.86 -9.89 -10.42
N GLY A 30 5.45 -10.30 -11.54
CA GLY A 30 6.64 -9.63 -12.08
C GLY A 30 6.38 -8.19 -12.51
N ALA A 31 5.22 -7.90 -13.11
CA ALA A 31 4.84 -6.54 -13.49
C ALA A 31 4.63 -5.63 -12.27
N LEU A 32 3.90 -6.11 -11.26
CA LEU A 32 3.64 -5.39 -10.02
C LEU A 32 4.93 -5.11 -9.23
N ARG A 33 5.84 -6.08 -9.16
CA ARG A 33 7.16 -5.88 -8.51
C ARG A 33 7.96 -4.74 -9.11
N ARG A 34 7.78 -4.44 -10.41
CA ARG A 34 8.38 -3.27 -11.06
C ARG A 34 7.55 -2.01 -10.84
N GLN A 35 6.24 -2.08 -11.07
CA GLN A 35 5.41 -0.88 -11.16
C GLN A 35 5.00 -0.30 -9.80
N VAL A 36 4.81 -1.13 -8.77
CA VAL A 36 4.50 -0.65 -7.42
C VAL A 36 5.61 0.27 -6.86
N PRO A 37 6.91 -0.14 -6.84
CA PRO A 37 7.96 0.76 -6.37
C PRO A 37 8.16 1.97 -7.31
N ALA A 38 7.89 1.83 -8.62
CA ALA A 38 7.86 2.96 -9.56
C ALA A 38 6.84 4.03 -9.14
N ALA A 39 5.61 3.58 -8.86
CA ALA A 39 4.49 4.42 -8.44
C ALA A 39 4.80 5.12 -7.12
N LEU A 40 5.30 4.39 -6.13
CA LEU A 40 5.69 4.96 -4.84
C LEU A 40 6.82 5.98 -4.99
N HIS A 41 7.82 5.69 -5.82
CA HIS A 41 8.89 6.64 -6.11
C HIS A 41 8.32 7.92 -6.73
N ARG A 42 7.45 7.79 -7.74
CA ARG A 42 6.78 8.95 -8.36
C ARG A 42 5.96 9.76 -7.34
N ALA A 43 5.20 9.10 -6.47
CA ALA A 43 4.41 9.76 -5.44
C ALA A 43 5.29 10.56 -4.46
N VAL A 44 6.43 9.99 -4.05
CA VAL A 44 7.38 10.66 -3.17
C VAL A 44 8.04 11.85 -3.88
N GLU A 45 8.46 11.71 -5.13
CA GLU A 45 9.05 12.81 -5.91
C GLU A 45 8.07 13.98 -6.10
N LEU A 46 6.79 13.70 -6.39
CA LEU A 46 5.76 14.74 -6.45
C LEU A 46 5.58 15.47 -5.13
N ALA A 47 5.62 14.73 -4.00
CA ALA A 47 5.55 15.34 -2.67
C ALA A 47 6.78 16.19 -2.33
N ARG A 48 7.97 15.79 -2.79
CA ARG A 48 9.21 16.57 -2.65
C ARG A 48 9.14 17.87 -3.44
N GLY A 49 8.72 17.80 -4.71
CA GLY A 49 8.50 18.99 -5.51
C GLY A 49 7.49 19.96 -4.89
N ALA A 50 6.44 19.45 -4.25
CA ALA A 50 5.47 20.28 -3.52
C ALA A 50 6.08 20.95 -2.27
N ARG A 51 6.98 20.27 -1.54
CA ARG A 51 7.73 20.87 -0.42
C ARG A 51 8.64 21.98 -0.94
N GLU A 52 9.45 21.70 -1.95
CA GLU A 52 10.37 22.67 -2.54
C GLU A 52 9.63 23.92 -3.04
N ALA A 53 8.49 23.74 -3.69
CA ALA A 53 7.66 24.84 -4.18
C ALA A 53 6.93 25.62 -3.07
N SER A 54 6.81 25.07 -1.86
CA SER A 54 6.10 25.74 -0.75
C SER A 54 6.90 26.87 -0.10
N GLU A 55 8.22 26.93 -0.33
CA GLU A 55 9.15 27.88 0.30
C GLU A 55 9.10 27.86 1.85
N LEU A 56 8.50 26.83 2.45
CA LEU A 56 8.46 26.61 3.89
C LEU A 56 9.56 25.62 4.30
N ASP A 57 10.24 25.91 5.40
CA ASP A 57 11.25 25.01 5.97
C ASP A 57 10.66 23.73 6.59
N THR A 58 9.33 23.60 6.64
CA THR A 58 8.62 22.50 7.28
C THR A 58 8.03 21.51 6.27
N ASP A 59 7.85 20.25 6.69
CA ASP A 59 7.21 19.17 5.92
C ASP A 59 5.69 19.38 5.70
N HIS A 60 5.17 20.61 5.85
CA HIS A 60 3.75 20.92 5.78
C HIS A 60 3.10 20.53 4.45
N ALA A 61 3.80 20.72 3.32
CA ALA A 61 3.32 20.30 2.01
C ALA A 61 3.61 18.81 1.72
N PHE A 62 4.73 18.27 2.21
CA PHE A 62 5.18 16.92 1.89
C PHE A 62 4.19 15.84 2.37
N GLY A 63 3.78 15.91 3.64
CA GLY A 63 2.95 14.88 4.26
C GLY A 63 1.59 14.67 3.58
N PRO A 64 0.75 15.72 3.45
CA PRO A 64 -0.55 15.65 2.80
C PRO A 64 -0.47 15.28 1.32
N VAL A 65 0.47 15.86 0.56
CA VAL A 65 0.63 15.55 -0.87
C VAL A 65 1.04 14.10 -1.05
N ARG A 66 2.04 13.61 -0.30
CA ARG A 66 2.46 12.20 -0.35
C ARG A 66 1.30 11.26 -0.04
N TRP A 67 0.50 11.56 1.00
CA TRP A 67 -0.61 10.70 1.40
C TRP A 67 -1.65 10.53 0.29
N LYS A 68 -1.91 11.56 -0.52
CA LYS A 68 -2.84 11.44 -1.64
C LYS A 68 -2.17 10.80 -2.86
N GLN A 69 -0.94 11.24 -3.18
CA GLN A 69 -0.20 10.78 -4.35
C GLN A 69 0.17 9.31 -4.32
N GLN A 70 0.38 8.71 -3.14
CA GLN A 70 0.67 7.26 -3.06
C GLN A 70 -0.48 6.39 -3.61
N TYR A 71 -1.74 6.86 -3.53
CA TYR A 71 -2.88 6.14 -4.09
C TYR A 71 -3.07 6.46 -5.58
N GLU A 72 -3.01 7.74 -5.96
CA GLU A 72 -3.18 8.14 -7.37
C GLU A 72 -2.05 7.58 -8.25
N ALA A 73 -0.80 7.58 -7.78
CA ALA A 73 0.31 7.00 -8.54
C ALA A 73 0.19 5.48 -8.70
N LEU A 74 -0.30 4.76 -7.68
CA LEU A 74 -0.59 3.33 -7.82
C LEU A 74 -1.63 3.09 -8.92
N HIS A 75 -2.73 3.84 -8.90
CA HIS A 75 -3.72 3.77 -9.97
C HIS A 75 -3.10 4.07 -11.34
N GLU A 76 -2.39 5.19 -11.50
CA GLU A 76 -1.83 5.62 -12.79
C GLU A 76 -0.89 4.58 -13.38
N TYR A 77 -0.05 3.95 -12.56
CA TYR A 77 0.92 2.97 -13.02
C TYR A 77 0.27 1.63 -13.30
N LEU A 78 -0.70 1.21 -12.49
CA LEU A 78 -1.24 -0.16 -12.53
C LEU A 78 -2.47 -0.32 -13.42
N ARG A 79 -3.19 0.76 -13.77
CA ARG A 79 -4.49 0.69 -14.46
C ARG A 79 -4.48 -0.02 -15.83
N GLU A 80 -3.33 -0.09 -16.49
CA GLU A 80 -3.20 -0.77 -17.80
C GLU A 80 -2.83 -2.25 -17.66
N LEU A 81 -2.58 -2.73 -16.43
CA LEU A 81 -2.32 -4.14 -16.17
C LEU A 81 -3.63 -4.95 -16.20
N PRO A 82 -3.57 -6.23 -16.60
CA PRO A 82 -4.74 -7.10 -16.56
C PRO A 82 -5.22 -7.29 -15.12
N ASP A 83 -6.54 -7.49 -14.97
CA ASP A 83 -7.21 -7.74 -13.68
C ASP A 83 -6.98 -6.65 -12.63
N VAL A 84 -6.74 -5.41 -13.08
CA VAL A 84 -6.68 -4.22 -12.23
C VAL A 84 -7.96 -3.40 -12.40
N THR A 85 -8.55 -3.03 -11.27
CA THR A 85 -9.67 -2.09 -11.18
C THR A 85 -9.45 -1.19 -9.97
N ASP A 86 -10.29 -0.17 -9.80
CA ASP A 86 -10.30 0.63 -8.58
C ASP A 86 -11.69 0.69 -7.97
N VAL A 87 -11.70 0.76 -6.65
CA VAL A 87 -12.86 1.17 -5.88
C VAL A 87 -12.65 2.59 -5.38
N HIS A 88 -13.70 3.39 -5.32
CA HIS A 88 -13.70 4.64 -4.57
C HIS A 88 -14.50 4.38 -3.27
N PRO A 89 -13.83 4.04 -2.17
CA PRO A 89 -14.50 3.79 -0.90
C PRO A 89 -15.42 4.97 -0.52
N PRO A 90 -16.69 4.71 -0.15
CA PRO A 90 -17.60 5.78 0.25
C PRO A 90 -17.00 6.65 1.36
N GLY A 91 -16.98 7.97 1.15
CA GLY A 91 -16.41 8.93 2.11
C GLY A 91 -14.88 9.02 2.13
N ALA A 92 -14.16 8.21 1.33
CA ALA A 92 -12.71 8.36 1.17
C ALA A 92 -12.37 9.45 0.14
N GLN A 93 -11.21 10.09 0.34
CA GLN A 93 -10.66 11.09 -0.57
C GLN A 93 -9.76 10.51 -1.66
N VAL A 94 -9.62 9.18 -1.67
CA VAL A 94 -8.69 8.42 -2.52
C VAL A 94 -9.40 7.19 -3.06
N ARG A 95 -8.98 6.77 -4.25
CA ARG A 95 -9.31 5.44 -4.78
C ARG A 95 -8.38 4.38 -4.21
N VAL A 96 -8.86 3.16 -4.12
CA VAL A 96 -8.06 1.98 -3.74
C VAL A 96 -7.99 1.06 -4.94
N THR A 97 -6.77 0.73 -5.35
CA THR A 97 -6.51 -0.19 -6.46
C THR A 97 -6.70 -1.63 -6.01
N ILE A 98 -7.42 -2.40 -6.81
CA ILE A 98 -7.69 -3.82 -6.63
C ILE A 98 -7.00 -4.57 -7.77
N CYS A 99 -6.25 -5.61 -7.43
CA CYS A 99 -5.56 -6.46 -8.39
C CYS A 99 -5.84 -7.93 -8.07
N ARG A 100 -6.61 -8.63 -8.92
CA ARG A 100 -7.06 -10.02 -8.68
C ARG A 100 -7.57 -10.24 -7.25
N ASP A 101 -8.59 -9.48 -6.88
CA ASP A 101 -9.19 -9.46 -5.53
C ASP A 101 -8.29 -8.89 -4.40
N ASN A 102 -7.03 -8.53 -4.68
CA ASN A 102 -6.14 -7.96 -3.67
C ASN A 102 -6.26 -6.43 -3.64
N LEU A 103 -6.71 -5.87 -2.51
CA LEU A 103 -6.68 -4.44 -2.24
C LEU A 103 -5.25 -4.00 -1.91
N LEU A 104 -4.71 -3.10 -2.72
CA LEU A 104 -3.34 -2.60 -2.58
C LEU A 104 -3.33 -1.32 -1.75
N LEU A 105 -2.85 -1.41 -0.50
CA LEU A 105 -2.92 -0.31 0.46
C LEU A 105 -1.53 0.26 0.79
N PRO A 106 -1.14 1.42 0.22
CA PRO A 106 0.13 2.05 0.53
C PRO A 106 0.17 2.60 1.95
N TRP A 107 1.24 2.26 2.68
CA TRP A 107 1.46 2.69 4.05
C TRP A 107 2.91 3.12 4.27
N ARG A 108 3.10 4.39 4.61
CA ARG A 108 4.42 4.88 5.01
C ARG A 108 4.73 4.46 6.46
N TYR A 109 5.56 3.44 6.63
CA TYR A 109 5.86 2.88 7.96
C TYR A 109 7.04 3.55 8.67
N ALA A 110 7.98 4.16 7.94
CA ALA A 110 9.18 4.77 8.54
C ALA A 110 9.70 6.00 7.77
N LYS A 111 10.60 6.74 8.44
CA LYS A 111 11.45 7.79 7.87
C LYS A 111 12.90 7.32 7.62
N ARG A 112 13.16 6.01 7.74
CA ARG A 112 14.49 5.42 7.62
C ARG A 112 14.43 4.10 6.86
N GLY A 113 15.44 3.82 6.02
CA GLY A 113 15.48 2.63 5.17
C GLY A 113 15.96 1.35 5.87
N ASP A 114 16.60 1.48 7.04
CA ASP A 114 17.13 0.35 7.83
C ASP A 114 16.06 -0.32 8.69
N VAL A 115 14.85 0.22 8.73
CA VAL A 115 13.72 -0.33 9.48
C VAL A 115 12.96 -1.32 8.59
N ASP A 116 12.70 -2.52 9.10
CA ASP A 116 11.79 -3.48 8.48
C ASP A 116 10.34 -3.15 8.86
N MET A 117 9.41 -3.24 7.90
CA MET A 117 8.00 -2.94 8.18
C MET A 117 7.39 -3.89 9.21
N ARG A 118 7.93 -5.11 9.36
CA ARG A 118 7.46 -6.12 10.32
C ARG A 118 7.70 -5.73 11.77
N ASP A 119 8.71 -4.90 12.00
CA ASP A 119 9.10 -4.45 13.34
C ASP A 119 8.31 -3.22 13.79
N VAL A 120 7.54 -2.59 12.89
CA VAL A 120 6.79 -1.37 13.20
C VAL A 120 5.47 -1.70 13.89
N ARG A 121 5.16 -0.92 14.94
CA ARG A 121 3.85 -0.90 15.60
C ARG A 121 3.12 0.38 15.20
N PRO A 122 2.17 0.32 14.25
CA PRO A 122 1.59 1.54 13.70
C PRO A 122 0.70 2.30 14.68
N GLY A 123 0.10 1.64 15.67
CA GLY A 123 -0.66 2.34 16.70
C GLY A 123 -1.80 3.18 16.10
N ARG A 124 -1.80 4.48 16.40
CA ARG A 124 -2.76 5.46 15.83
C ARG A 124 -2.33 6.05 14.48
N ASP A 125 -1.12 5.76 14.02
CA ASP A 125 -0.60 6.29 12.75
C ASP A 125 -1.11 5.49 11.54
N LEU A 126 -1.70 4.32 11.76
CA LEU A 126 -2.44 3.60 10.71
C LEU A 126 -3.70 4.40 10.35
N SER A 127 -3.86 4.70 9.06
CA SER A 127 -5.05 5.45 8.62
C SER A 127 -6.33 4.68 8.93
N ARG A 128 -7.42 5.41 9.23
CA ARG A 128 -8.74 4.82 9.47
C ARG A 128 -9.18 3.93 8.32
N LEU A 129 -8.96 4.36 7.07
CA LEU A 129 -9.27 3.57 5.87
C LEU A 129 -8.53 2.23 5.86
N ILE A 130 -7.22 2.21 6.12
CA ILE A 130 -6.45 0.96 6.16
C ILE A 130 -6.95 0.06 7.28
N ARG A 131 -7.22 0.63 8.46
CA ARG A 131 -7.77 -0.11 9.60
C ARG A 131 -9.12 -0.76 9.27
N ASP A 132 -10.05 0.02 8.70
CA ASP A 132 -11.38 -0.49 8.37
C ASP A 132 -11.31 -1.58 7.27
N LEU A 133 -10.45 -1.43 6.27
CA LEU A 133 -10.23 -2.46 5.25
C LEU A 133 -9.57 -3.72 5.81
N LEU A 134 -8.61 -3.60 6.75
CA LEU A 134 -8.03 -4.76 7.44
C LEU A 134 -9.05 -5.48 8.32
N ILE A 135 -9.94 -4.75 9.00
CA ILE A 135 -11.04 -5.35 9.78
C ILE A 135 -12.01 -6.11 8.88
N LEU A 136 -12.31 -5.58 7.70
CA LEU A 136 -13.28 -6.17 6.78
C LEU A 136 -12.71 -7.34 5.97
N PHE A 137 -11.45 -7.23 5.53
CA PHE A 137 -10.86 -8.04 4.46
C PHE A 137 -9.42 -8.48 4.74
N GLY A 138 -8.89 -8.21 5.93
CA GLY A 138 -7.60 -8.73 6.38
C GLY A 138 -7.70 -10.20 6.78
N PRO A 139 -6.58 -10.94 6.79
CA PRO A 139 -6.54 -12.28 7.36
C PRO A 139 -6.86 -12.25 8.87
N ALA A 140 -7.36 -13.37 9.39
CA ALA A 140 -7.54 -13.54 10.82
C ALA A 140 -6.16 -13.63 11.53
N PRO A 141 -6.00 -13.05 12.74
CA PRO A 141 -4.80 -13.22 13.56
C PRO A 141 -4.53 -14.70 13.89
N ARG A 142 -3.27 -15.12 13.98
CA ARG A 142 -2.94 -16.51 14.37
C ARG A 142 -2.93 -16.67 15.89
N HIS A 143 -2.59 -15.61 16.61
CA HIS A 143 -2.58 -15.61 18.07
C HIS A 143 -3.73 -14.77 18.62
N GLU A 144 -4.87 -15.42 18.82
CA GLU A 144 -5.86 -14.93 19.79
C GLU A 144 -5.39 -15.35 21.18
N GLU A 145 -4.63 -14.50 21.87
CA GLU A 145 -4.55 -14.64 23.33
C GLU A 145 -5.99 -14.61 23.87
N PRO A 146 -6.35 -15.45 24.86
CA PRO A 146 -7.67 -15.45 25.46
C PRO A 146 -7.87 -14.13 26.21
N MET A 147 -8.28 -13.11 25.47
CA MET A 147 -8.81 -11.89 26.01
C MET A 147 -10.23 -12.18 26.50
N LEU A 148 -10.65 -11.50 27.56
CA LEU A 148 -12.07 -11.29 27.85
C LEU A 148 -12.77 -11.03 26.50
N PRO A 149 -13.89 -11.71 26.21
CA PRO A 149 -14.49 -11.72 24.88
C PRO A 149 -14.47 -10.31 24.30
N MET A 150 -13.69 -10.13 23.23
CA MET A 150 -13.65 -8.87 22.49
C MET A 150 -15.11 -8.45 22.33
N MET A 151 -15.47 -7.29 22.89
CA MET A 151 -16.82 -6.77 22.72
C MET A 151 -17.08 -6.78 21.22
N PRO A 152 -18.11 -7.50 20.74
CA PRO A 152 -18.43 -7.49 19.32
C PRO A 152 -18.53 -6.03 18.89
N PRO A 153 -18.07 -5.68 17.67
CA PRO A 153 -18.12 -4.31 17.19
C PRO A 153 -19.54 -3.79 17.44
N THR A 154 -19.63 -2.62 18.06
CA THR A 154 -20.93 -2.10 18.42
C THR A 154 -21.80 -2.02 17.16
N PRO A 155 -23.13 -2.14 17.28
CA PRO A 155 -24.01 -2.04 16.12
C PRO A 155 -23.81 -0.75 15.30
N GLY A 156 -23.26 0.31 15.90
CA GLY A 156 -22.84 1.53 15.21
C GLY A 156 -21.56 1.35 14.38
N GLU A 157 -20.49 0.80 14.97
CA GLU A 157 -19.22 0.57 14.26
C GLU A 157 -19.34 -0.44 13.11
N SER A 158 -20.30 -1.36 13.18
CA SER A 158 -20.60 -2.28 12.08
C SER A 158 -21.36 -1.58 10.95
N ARG A 159 -22.35 -0.73 11.28
CA ARG A 159 -23.09 0.06 10.27
C ARG A 159 -22.21 1.06 9.53
N ASP A 160 -21.24 1.65 10.21
CA ASP A 160 -20.32 2.62 9.61
C ASP A 160 -19.44 2.00 8.50
N ARG A 161 -19.27 0.67 8.49
CA ARG A 161 -18.42 -0.06 7.54
C ARG A 161 -19.19 -0.76 6.41
N GLU A 162 -20.51 -0.84 6.49
CA GLU A 162 -21.31 -1.55 5.49
C GLU A 162 -21.18 -0.96 4.08
N PRO A 163 -21.22 0.39 3.88
CA PRO A 163 -21.03 0.96 2.55
C PRO A 163 -19.64 0.63 1.95
N LEU A 164 -18.62 0.56 2.82
CA LEU A 164 -17.28 0.17 2.41
C LEU A 164 -17.23 -1.30 1.99
N ARG A 165 -17.89 -2.18 2.76
CA ARG A 165 -18.00 -3.60 2.46
C ARG A 165 -18.65 -3.81 1.10
N GLU A 166 -19.81 -3.20 0.87
CA GLU A 166 -20.59 -3.32 -0.36
C GLU A 166 -19.80 -2.83 -1.58
N ALA A 167 -19.14 -1.67 -1.48
CA ALA A 167 -18.37 -1.10 -2.57
C ALA A 167 -17.22 -2.02 -3.03
N VAL A 168 -16.56 -2.70 -2.10
CA VAL A 168 -15.47 -3.64 -2.40
C VAL A 168 -16.00 -4.98 -2.92
N ALA A 169 -17.04 -5.53 -2.30
CA ALA A 169 -17.63 -6.83 -2.66
C ALA A 169 -18.24 -6.86 -4.08
N GLN A 170 -18.61 -5.70 -4.63
CA GLN A 170 -19.06 -5.58 -6.02
C GLN A 170 -17.94 -5.77 -7.05
N LEU A 171 -16.68 -5.59 -6.64
CA LEU A 171 -15.51 -5.56 -7.53
C LEU A 171 -14.55 -6.71 -7.27
N ALA A 172 -14.54 -7.24 -6.05
CA ALA A 172 -13.73 -8.39 -5.64
C ALA A 172 -14.64 -9.40 -4.94
N ALA A 173 -14.64 -10.64 -5.42
CA ALA A 173 -15.49 -11.70 -4.86
C ALA A 173 -14.94 -12.20 -3.52
N GLU A 174 -13.61 -12.31 -3.43
CA GLU A 174 -12.90 -12.74 -2.22
C GLU A 174 -11.80 -11.71 -1.89
N PRO A 175 -12.19 -10.48 -1.48
CA PRO A 175 -11.26 -9.39 -1.26
C PRO A 175 -10.24 -9.71 -0.17
N GLN A 176 -8.97 -9.41 -0.45
CA GLN A 176 -7.88 -9.56 0.50
C GLN A 176 -7.00 -8.32 0.55
N VAL A 177 -6.58 -7.92 1.75
CA VAL A 177 -5.71 -6.74 1.91
C VAL A 177 -4.23 -7.12 1.78
N ILE A 178 -3.53 -6.39 0.91
CA ILE A 178 -2.07 -6.36 0.85
C ILE A 178 -1.59 -4.97 1.25
N LEU A 179 -0.81 -4.90 2.33
CA LEU A 179 -0.13 -3.66 2.72
C LEU A 179 1.10 -3.49 1.85
N ILE A 180 1.21 -2.33 1.20
CA ILE A 180 2.41 -1.89 0.50
C ILE A 180 3.14 -0.93 1.42
N GLY A 181 4.03 -1.47 2.24
CA GLY A 181 4.84 -0.73 3.18
C GLY A 181 5.99 0.00 2.49
N PHE A 182 6.19 1.28 2.81
CA PHE A 182 7.37 2.00 2.35
C PHE A 182 7.96 2.95 3.39
N ALA A 183 9.27 3.15 3.30
CA ALA A 183 10.00 4.15 4.06
C ALA A 183 10.40 5.29 3.12
N CYS A 184 10.20 6.54 3.54
CA CYS A 184 10.63 7.69 2.75
C CYS A 184 10.87 8.92 3.62
N THR A 185 11.65 9.86 3.07
CA THR A 185 11.82 11.22 3.61
C THR A 185 11.70 12.24 2.49
N SER A 186 11.49 13.50 2.85
CA SER A 186 11.46 14.60 1.90
C SER A 186 12.87 14.97 1.39
N GLU A 187 13.92 14.60 2.12
CA GLU A 187 15.33 14.82 1.74
C GLU A 187 15.87 13.72 0.82
N ALA A 188 15.68 12.46 1.19
CA ALA A 188 16.31 11.32 0.52
C ALA A 188 15.36 10.54 -0.40
N GLY A 189 14.09 10.93 -0.47
CA GLY A 189 13.10 10.25 -1.31
C GLY A 189 12.69 8.89 -0.77
N LEU A 190 12.37 7.96 -1.67
CA LEU A 190 11.97 6.59 -1.32
C LEU A 190 13.20 5.79 -0.86
N LEU A 191 13.12 5.20 0.33
CA LEU A 191 14.24 4.54 1.00
C LEU A 191 14.12 3.01 1.05
N ARG A 192 12.89 2.49 1.10
CA ARG A 192 12.57 1.06 1.10
C ARG A 192 11.12 0.86 0.70
N ALA A 193 10.82 -0.26 0.05
CA ALA A 193 9.48 -0.69 -0.27
C ALA A 193 9.38 -2.20 -0.08
N SER A 194 8.27 -2.64 0.49
CA SER A 194 7.95 -4.05 0.73
C SER A 194 6.43 -4.21 0.63
N TRP A 195 5.98 -5.42 0.40
CA TRP A 195 4.55 -5.75 0.50
C TRP A 195 4.32 -7.00 1.33
N GLY A 196 3.11 -7.16 1.83
CA GLY A 196 2.77 -8.34 2.59
C GLY A 196 1.35 -8.40 3.10
N GLU A 197 1.02 -9.56 3.62
CA GLU A 197 -0.23 -9.82 4.33
C GLU A 197 -0.06 -9.47 5.80
N ALA A 198 -1.05 -8.78 6.38
CA ALA A 198 -1.07 -8.46 7.79
C ALA A 198 -2.48 -8.64 8.36
N ALA A 199 -2.58 -9.35 9.48
CA ALA A 199 -3.79 -9.37 10.29
C ALA A 199 -3.76 -8.20 11.28
N LEU A 200 -4.89 -7.54 11.49
CA LEU A 200 -5.00 -6.49 12.50
C LEU A 200 -5.28 -7.11 13.88
N VAL A 201 -4.43 -6.81 14.85
CA VAL A 201 -4.55 -7.26 16.24
C VAL A 201 -4.83 -6.06 17.14
N ARG A 202 -5.78 -6.19 18.08
CA ARG A 202 -6.11 -5.16 19.10
C ARG A 202 -6.25 -3.75 18.50
N ASP A 203 -6.94 -3.68 17.37
CA ASP A 203 -7.19 -2.50 16.54
C ASP A 203 -5.96 -1.75 16.00
N SER A 204 -4.72 -2.06 16.39
CA SER A 204 -3.59 -1.15 16.10
C SER A 204 -2.22 -1.82 15.99
N GLU A 205 -2.16 -3.14 16.17
CA GLU A 205 -0.98 -3.95 15.93
C GLU A 205 -1.17 -4.79 14.67
N LEU A 206 -0.07 -5.13 14.01
CA LEU A 206 -0.09 -5.94 12.80
C LEU A 206 0.65 -7.25 13.08
N GLU A 207 -0.05 -8.36 12.86
CA GLU A 207 0.56 -9.69 12.82
C GLU A 207 0.85 -10.05 11.37
N TRP A 208 2.12 -10.23 11.03
CA TRP A 208 2.55 -10.39 9.65
C TRP A 208 2.49 -11.85 9.18
N GLY A 209 1.93 -12.02 7.98
CA GLY A 209 2.06 -13.23 7.18
C GLY A 209 3.31 -13.18 6.29
N PRO A 210 3.22 -13.69 5.05
CA PRO A 210 4.28 -13.52 4.07
C PRO A 210 4.54 -12.04 3.77
N VAL A 211 5.83 -11.70 3.70
CA VAL A 211 6.35 -10.37 3.38
C VAL A 211 7.46 -10.52 2.38
N GLU A 212 7.50 -9.64 1.39
CA GLU A 212 8.52 -9.63 0.34
C GLU A 212 8.99 -8.20 0.08
N ASP A 213 10.30 -8.02 0.00
CA ASP A 213 10.90 -6.75 -0.36
C ASP A 213 10.75 -6.49 -1.87
N LEU A 214 10.50 -5.22 -2.19
CA LEU A 214 10.34 -4.74 -3.55
C LEU A 214 11.62 -4.03 -4.01
N PRO A 215 12.03 -4.23 -5.28
CA PRO A 215 13.18 -3.55 -5.85
C PRO A 215 12.95 -2.04 -5.87
N LEU A 216 13.90 -1.25 -5.39
CA LEU A 216 13.84 0.20 -5.56
C LEU A 216 14.27 0.61 -6.97
N PRO A 217 13.69 1.66 -7.56
CA PRO A 217 14.14 2.17 -8.85
C PRO A 217 15.62 2.56 -8.77
N GLY A 218 16.47 1.93 -9.59
CA GLY A 218 17.92 2.17 -9.63
C GLY A 218 18.75 1.48 -8.54
N GLY A 219 18.15 0.66 -7.67
CA GLY A 219 18.85 -0.17 -6.69
C GLY A 219 18.99 -1.62 -7.15
N THR A 220 20.11 -2.26 -6.83
CA THR A 220 20.25 -3.73 -6.95
C THR A 220 19.61 -4.37 -5.72
N VAL A 221 18.68 -5.31 -5.91
CA VAL A 221 18.18 -6.17 -4.83
C VAL A 221 19.37 -6.95 -4.27
N ARG A 222 19.66 -6.82 -2.97
CA ARG A 222 20.71 -7.59 -2.29
C ARG A 222 20.11 -8.75 -1.53
#